data_AF-A0ABD4W434-F1
#
_entry.id   AF-A0ABD4W434-F1
#
_cell.length_a   1.000
_cell.length_b   1.000
_cell.length_c   1.000
_cell.angle_alpha   90.00
_cell.angle_beta   90.00
_cell.angle_gamma   90.00
#
_symmetry.space_group_name_H-M   'P 1'
#
loop_
_entity.id
_entity.type
_entity.pdbx_description
1 polymer ?
#
loop_
_entity_poly.entity_id
_entity_poly.type
_entity_poly.pdbx_seq_one_letter_code
_entity_poly.pdbx_strand_id
1 'polypeptide(L)'
;MKKTQPKTVRVYSKKISDEEFARMSDFFERYGRCRHFFLNRYCGIKSMLAVNNWQALRNQVRKWDKPVKGSKGKLETVYNFQTKHWVGALREACANIKSMWSNLANRLKKVIQGNENLSADQRHLLFFILKLKLPTPKITMKP
;
A
#
# COMPACT_ATOMS: atom_id res chain seq x y z
N MET A 1 16.32 -31.18 14.87
CA MET A 1 15.41 -30.51 15.83
C MET A 1 15.92 -29.10 16.12
N LYS A 2 15.11 -28.04 15.92
CA LYS A 2 15.49 -26.67 16.31
C LYS A 2 15.36 -26.55 17.84
N LYS A 3 16.46 -26.19 18.52
CA LYS A 3 16.47 -25.94 19.97
C LYS A 3 15.82 -24.59 20.25
N THR A 4 14.64 -24.59 20.87
CA THR A 4 13.96 -23.37 21.33
C THR A 4 14.49 -23.02 22.73
N GLN A 5 15.05 -21.83 22.89
CA GLN A 5 15.61 -21.33 24.15
C GLN A 5 14.68 -20.23 24.70
N PRO A 6 14.21 -20.32 25.96
CA PRO A 6 13.44 -19.26 26.58
C PRO A 6 14.32 -18.03 26.84
N LYS A 7 13.91 -16.85 26.35
CA LYS A 7 14.54 -15.56 26.66
C LYS A 7 13.58 -14.69 27.44
N THR A 8 14.04 -14.19 28.58
CA THR A 8 13.31 -13.17 29.35
C THR A 8 13.51 -11.80 28.69
N VAL A 9 12.43 -11.22 28.18
CA VAL A 9 12.43 -9.85 27.64
C VAL A 9 11.91 -8.90 28.71
N ARG A 10 12.72 -7.93 29.13
CA ARG A 10 12.26 -6.82 29.97
C ARG A 10 11.72 -5.71 29.07
N VAL A 11 10.44 -5.38 29.21
CA VAL A 11 9.80 -4.29 28.48
C VAL A 11 9.76 -3.07 29.39
N TYR A 12 10.48 -2.02 29.02
CA TYR A 12 10.44 -0.75 29.74
C TYR A 12 9.37 0.14 29.10
N SER A 13 8.36 0.50 29.86
CA SER A 13 7.32 1.46 29.44
C SER A 13 7.45 2.73 30.27
N LYS A 14 7.43 3.89 29.60
CA LYS A 14 7.32 5.20 30.23
C LYS A 14 5.90 5.72 30.04
N LYS A 15 5.26 6.22 31.11
CA LYS A 15 4.01 6.96 30.96
C LYS A 15 4.29 8.24 30.19
N ILE A 16 3.56 8.43 29.11
CA ILE A 16 3.59 9.61 28.25
C ILE A 16 2.65 10.65 28.87
N SER A 17 3.01 11.94 28.85
CA SER A 17 2.09 12.98 29.33
C SER A 17 0.89 13.16 28.38
N ASP A 18 -0.20 13.74 28.87
CA ASP A 18 -1.38 13.99 28.04
C ASP A 18 -1.06 14.91 26.84
N GLU A 19 -0.15 15.86 27.01
CA GLU A 19 0.32 16.74 25.92
C GLU A 19 1.15 16.00 24.86
N GLU A 20 2.02 15.09 25.29
CA GLU A 20 2.79 14.25 24.37
C GLU A 20 1.87 13.29 23.61
N PHE A 21 0.89 12.70 24.31
CA PHE A 21 -0.13 11.85 23.70
C PHE A 21 -0.98 12.61 22.69
N ALA A 22 -1.44 13.82 23.02
CA ALA A 22 -2.20 14.67 22.11
C ALA A 22 -1.41 15.00 20.82
N ARG A 23 -0.12 15.34 20.95
CA ARG A 23 0.77 15.57 19.79
C ARG A 23 0.93 14.33 18.92
N MET A 24 1.08 13.15 19.52
CA MET A 24 1.14 11.88 18.78
C MET A 24 -0.19 11.58 18.08
N SER A 25 -1.31 11.79 18.76
CA SER A 25 -2.64 11.55 18.20
C SER A 25 -2.91 12.42 16.97
N ASP A 26 -2.64 13.72 17.05
CA ASP A 26 -2.76 14.66 15.92
C ASP A 26 -1.84 14.25 14.75
N PHE A 27 -0.62 13.79 15.05
CA PHE A 27 0.28 13.27 14.02
C PHE A 27 -0.31 12.03 13.31
N PHE A 28 -0.83 11.05 14.07
CA PHE A 28 -1.44 9.87 13.49
C PHE A 28 -2.70 10.18 12.68
N GLU A 29 -3.50 11.15 13.11
CA GLU A 29 -4.68 11.58 12.37
C GLU A 29 -4.30 12.21 11.02
N ARG A 30 -3.30 13.10 11.01
CA ARG A 30 -2.73 13.66 9.78
C ARG A 30 -2.14 12.57 8.88
N TYR A 31 -1.44 11.60 9.45
CA TYR A 31 -0.89 10.47 8.72
C TYR A 31 -2.01 9.61 8.08
N GLY A 32 -3.06 9.33 8.83
CA GLY A 32 -4.25 8.60 8.37
C GLY A 32 -4.93 9.30 7.20
N ARG A 33 -5.12 10.62 7.29
CA ARG A 33 -5.62 11.44 6.18
C ARG A 33 -4.74 11.34 4.93
N CYS A 34 -3.41 11.33 5.10
CA CYS A 34 -2.44 11.16 4.01
C CYS A 34 -2.59 9.84 3.29
N ARG A 35 -2.62 8.76 4.07
CA ARG A 35 -2.79 7.42 3.55
C ARG A 35 -4.14 7.30 2.82
N HIS A 36 -5.21 7.83 3.40
CA HIS A 36 -6.54 7.79 2.79
C HIS A 36 -6.61 8.57 1.47
N PHE A 37 -5.99 9.75 1.41
CA PHE A 37 -5.87 10.52 0.17
C PHE A 37 -5.19 9.70 -0.94
N PHE A 38 -4.05 9.07 -0.66
CA PHE A 38 -3.35 8.24 -1.64
C PHE A 38 -4.13 6.99 -2.03
N LEU A 39 -4.84 6.37 -1.08
CA LEU A 39 -5.74 5.25 -1.35
C LEU A 39 -6.80 5.68 -2.37
N ASN A 40 -7.54 6.76 -2.11
CA ASN A 40 -8.59 7.24 -3.01
C ASN A 40 -8.06 7.66 -4.38
N ARG A 41 -6.86 8.24 -4.42
CA ARG A 41 -6.20 8.66 -5.67
C ARG A 41 -5.80 7.46 -6.54
N TYR A 42 -5.28 6.40 -5.93
CA TYR A 42 -4.59 5.31 -6.63
C TYR A 42 -5.28 3.94 -6.57
N CYS A 43 -6.45 3.82 -5.94
CA CYS A 43 -7.21 2.57 -5.90
C CYS A 43 -7.85 2.18 -7.24
N GLY A 44 -7.95 3.10 -8.20
CA GLY A 44 -8.56 2.86 -9.49
C GLY A 44 -7.72 1.96 -10.41
N ILE A 45 -8.40 1.27 -11.35
CA ILE A 45 -7.78 0.37 -12.34
C ILE A 45 -6.68 1.09 -13.15
N LYS A 46 -6.90 2.36 -13.52
CA LYS A 46 -5.92 3.18 -14.26
C LYS A 46 -4.59 3.36 -13.52
N SER A 47 -4.62 3.28 -12.19
CA SER A 47 -3.45 3.47 -11.33
C SER A 47 -2.74 2.15 -10.99
N MET A 48 -3.26 1.00 -11.42
CA MET A 48 -2.70 -0.32 -11.10
C MET A 48 -1.23 -0.47 -11.53
N LEU A 49 -0.91 -0.04 -12.76
CA LEU A 49 0.47 -0.06 -13.28
C LEU A 49 1.39 0.90 -12.51
N ALA A 50 0.86 2.07 -12.13
CA ALA A 50 1.60 3.06 -11.36
C ALA A 50 1.90 2.58 -9.93
N VAL A 51 0.95 1.93 -9.26
CA VAL A 51 1.13 1.33 -7.92
C VAL A 51 2.14 0.18 -7.93
N ASN A 52 2.23 -0.56 -9.04
CA ASN A 52 3.25 -1.58 -9.21
C ASN A 52 4.65 -0.99 -9.30
N ASN A 53 4.82 0.09 -10.05
CA ASN A 53 6.07 0.83 -10.12
C ASN A 53 6.15 1.95 -9.05
N TRP A 54 6.34 1.54 -7.80
CA TRP A 54 6.47 2.41 -6.64
C TRP A 54 7.47 3.56 -6.85
N GLN A 55 8.62 3.30 -7.46
CA GLN A 55 9.68 4.29 -7.63
C GLN A 55 9.25 5.39 -8.61
N ALA A 56 8.64 5.02 -9.73
CA ALA A 56 8.10 5.97 -10.69
C ALA A 56 6.97 6.80 -10.06
N LEU A 57 6.08 6.15 -9.32
CA LEU A 57 4.98 6.82 -8.62
C LEU A 57 5.50 7.82 -7.58
N ARG A 58 6.46 7.41 -6.75
CA ARG A 58 7.11 8.31 -5.77
C ARG A 58 7.76 9.50 -6.47
N ASN A 59 8.44 9.30 -7.59
CA ASN A 59 9.10 10.39 -8.31
C ASN A 59 8.08 11.35 -8.94
N GLN A 60 6.97 10.83 -9.47
CA GLN A 60 5.83 11.65 -9.90
C GLN A 60 5.28 12.45 -8.71
N VAL A 61 5.12 11.78 -7.55
CA VAL A 61 4.62 12.40 -6.34
C VAL A 61 5.61 13.42 -5.74
N ARG A 62 6.89 13.33 -6.09
CA ARG A 62 7.89 14.32 -5.69
C ARG A 62 7.93 15.53 -6.62
N LYS A 63 7.57 15.37 -7.89
CA LYS A 63 7.56 16.46 -8.89
C LYS A 63 6.45 17.49 -8.62
N TRP A 64 5.22 17.04 -8.44
CA TRP A 64 4.06 17.89 -8.11
C TRP A 64 4.06 18.43 -6.67
N ASP A 65 4.76 17.78 -5.72
CA ASP A 65 4.91 18.24 -4.33
C ASP A 65 6.11 19.18 -4.15
N LYS A 66 6.92 19.39 -5.20
CA LYS A 66 8.12 20.22 -5.12
C LYS A 66 7.72 21.64 -4.68
N PRO A 67 8.18 22.11 -3.50
CA PRO A 67 7.91 23.48 -3.09
C PRO A 67 8.60 24.46 -4.02
N VAL A 68 7.94 25.60 -4.29
CA VAL A 68 8.61 26.79 -4.83
C VAL A 68 9.46 27.39 -3.71
N LYS A 69 10.63 27.98 -4.01
CA LYS A 69 11.56 28.52 -3.00
C LYS A 69 10.81 29.32 -1.91
N GLY A 70 10.96 28.93 -0.65
CA GLY A 70 10.33 29.58 0.51
C GLY A 70 8.88 29.19 0.79
N SER A 71 8.26 28.32 -0.01
CA SER A 71 6.88 27.85 0.18
C SER A 71 6.82 26.40 0.67
N LYS A 72 5.70 26.06 1.30
CA LYS A 72 5.35 24.68 1.64
C LYS A 72 4.91 23.91 0.38
N GLY A 73 5.23 22.61 0.31
CA GLY A 73 4.80 21.75 -0.80
C GLY A 73 3.26 21.66 -0.87
N LYS A 74 2.70 21.30 -2.04
CA LYS A 74 1.24 21.14 -2.22
C LYS A 74 0.63 20.17 -1.21
N LEU A 75 1.36 19.14 -0.81
CA LEU A 75 0.93 18.18 0.21
C LEU A 75 0.84 18.82 1.60
N GLU A 76 1.73 19.76 1.91
CA GLU A 76 1.73 20.45 3.19
C GLU A 76 0.70 21.60 3.22
N THR A 77 0.47 22.29 2.11
CA THR A 77 -0.50 23.40 2.05
C THR A 77 -1.95 22.93 1.93
N VAL A 78 -2.24 21.96 1.07
CA VAL A 78 -3.62 21.51 0.81
C VAL A 78 -4.08 20.48 1.83
N TYR A 79 -3.16 19.68 2.36
CA TYR A 79 -3.50 18.52 3.18
C TYR A 79 -2.78 18.49 4.54
N ASN A 80 -2.03 19.55 4.88
CA ASN A 80 -1.33 19.70 6.17
C ASN A 80 -0.33 18.57 6.47
N PHE A 81 0.33 18.01 5.45
CA PHE A 81 1.35 16.96 5.60
C PHE A 81 2.73 17.53 5.90
N GLN A 82 3.30 17.22 7.08
CA GLN A 82 4.70 17.52 7.37
C GLN A 82 5.62 16.76 6.40
N THR A 83 6.53 17.51 5.77
CA THR A 83 7.13 17.32 4.43
C THR A 83 8.10 16.13 4.24
N LYS A 84 8.05 15.11 5.11
CA LYS A 84 8.88 13.89 4.99
C LYS A 84 8.09 12.58 5.12
N HIS A 85 6.95 12.60 5.82
CA HIS A 85 6.22 11.38 6.18
C HIS A 85 5.28 10.87 5.06
N TRP A 86 4.96 11.71 4.07
CA TRP A 86 4.08 11.33 2.96
C TRP A 86 4.63 10.14 2.16
N VAL A 87 5.96 9.97 2.11
CA VAL A 87 6.58 8.83 1.43
C VAL A 87 6.22 7.51 2.13
N GLY A 88 6.19 7.51 3.47
CA GLY A 88 5.73 6.36 4.26
C GLY A 88 4.26 6.07 3.98
N ALA A 89 3.41 7.10 4.04
CA ALA A 89 1.99 6.97 3.79
C ALA A 89 1.67 6.46 2.38
N LEU A 90 2.36 6.96 1.35
CA LEU A 90 2.22 6.48 -0.03
C LEU A 90 2.65 5.01 -0.14
N ARG A 91 3.74 4.62 0.55
CA ARG A 91 4.25 3.25 0.49
C ARG A 91 3.25 2.28 1.11
N GLU A 92 2.71 2.63 2.26
CA GLU A 92 1.64 1.87 2.90
C GLU A 92 0.38 1.82 2.04
N ALA A 93 -0.07 2.96 1.48
CA ALA A 93 -1.21 2.99 0.58
C ALA A 93 -1.02 2.02 -0.61
N CYS A 94 0.14 2.05 -1.27
CA CYS A 94 0.48 1.12 -2.34
C CYS A 94 0.47 -0.35 -1.88
N ALA A 95 1.00 -0.65 -0.68
CA ALA A 95 0.97 -2.00 -0.13
C ALA A 95 -0.46 -2.48 0.15
N ASN A 96 -1.30 -1.62 0.73
CA ASN A 96 -2.71 -1.93 0.99
C ASN A 96 -3.47 -2.18 -0.30
N ILE A 97 -3.27 -1.33 -1.31
CA ILE A 97 -3.88 -1.49 -2.63
C ILE A 97 -3.49 -2.88 -3.17
N LYS A 98 -2.19 -3.20 -3.23
CA LYS A 98 -1.71 -4.52 -3.70
C LYS A 98 -2.36 -5.68 -2.93
N SER A 99 -2.48 -5.58 -1.61
CA SER A 99 -3.17 -6.58 -0.79
C SER A 99 -4.66 -6.68 -1.13
N MET A 100 -5.36 -5.56 -1.36
CA MET A 100 -6.76 -5.55 -1.79
C MET A 100 -6.94 -6.26 -3.13
N TRP A 101 -6.07 -5.99 -4.13
CA TRP A 101 -6.09 -6.69 -5.42
C TRP A 101 -5.86 -8.20 -5.26
N SER A 102 -4.88 -8.61 -4.46
CA SER A 102 -4.60 -10.02 -4.18
C SER A 102 -5.78 -10.71 -3.48
N ASN A 103 -6.39 -10.04 -2.49
CA ASN A 103 -7.56 -10.55 -1.78
C ASN A 103 -8.77 -10.67 -2.70
N LEU A 104 -9.01 -9.68 -3.56
CA LEU A 104 -10.06 -9.73 -4.57
C LEU A 104 -9.83 -10.89 -5.55
N ALA A 105 -8.60 -11.05 -6.05
CA ALA A 105 -8.26 -12.17 -6.93
C ALA A 105 -8.52 -13.52 -6.24
N ASN A 106 -8.17 -13.68 -4.96
CA ASN A 106 -8.44 -14.90 -4.20
C ASN A 106 -9.94 -15.15 -4.00
N ARG A 107 -10.72 -14.09 -3.75
CA ARG A 107 -12.19 -14.22 -3.67
C ARG A 107 -12.78 -14.66 -5.01
N LEU A 108 -12.32 -14.07 -6.12
CA LEU A 108 -12.76 -14.45 -7.46
C LEU A 108 -12.43 -15.90 -7.78
N LYS A 109 -11.22 -16.36 -7.44
CA LYS A 109 -10.82 -17.77 -7.60
C LYS A 109 -11.77 -18.73 -6.88
N LYS A 110 -12.18 -18.41 -5.65
CA LYS A 110 -13.16 -19.21 -4.89
C LYS A 110 -14.52 -19.25 -5.58
N VAL A 111 -15.01 -18.11 -6.07
CA VAL A 111 -16.28 -18.04 -6.81
C VAL A 111 -16.23 -18.84 -8.11
N ILE A 112 -15.13 -18.77 -8.86
CA ILE A 112 -14.94 -19.53 -10.10
C ILE A 112 -14.91 -21.04 -9.82
N GLN A 113 -14.24 -21.45 -8.74
CA GLN A 113 -14.13 -22.86 -8.38
C GLN A 113 -15.47 -23.46 -7.94
N GLY A 114 -16.28 -22.71 -7.20
CA GLY A 114 -17.58 -23.14 -6.70
C GLY A 114 -18.74 -22.96 -7.69
N ASN A 115 -18.51 -22.45 -8.89
CA ASN A 115 -19.56 -22.23 -9.88
C ASN A 115 -19.72 -23.46 -10.79
N GLU A 116 -20.82 -24.18 -10.59
CA GLU A 116 -21.17 -25.38 -11.36
C GLU A 116 -21.53 -25.09 -12.82
N ASN A 117 -21.95 -23.86 -13.13
CA ASN A 117 -22.36 -23.45 -14.48
C ASN A 117 -21.18 -23.14 -15.41
N LEU A 118 -19.94 -23.12 -14.88
CA LEU A 118 -18.74 -22.91 -15.70
C LEU A 118 -18.14 -24.24 -16.15
N SER A 119 -17.87 -24.37 -17.44
CA SER A 119 -17.13 -25.52 -17.97
C SER A 119 -15.67 -25.53 -17.49
N ALA A 120 -15.00 -26.67 -17.57
CA ALA A 120 -13.58 -26.78 -17.18
C ALA A 120 -12.68 -25.81 -17.95
N ASP A 121 -12.91 -25.65 -19.25
CA ASP A 121 -12.16 -24.74 -20.12
C ASP A 121 -12.40 -23.26 -19.76
N GLN A 122 -13.65 -22.90 -19.45
CA GLN A 122 -13.99 -21.55 -19.00
C GLN A 122 -13.32 -21.22 -17.66
N ARG A 123 -13.30 -22.17 -16.71
CA ARG A 123 -12.57 -21.99 -15.44
C ARG A 123 -11.08 -21.82 -15.68
N HIS A 124 -10.48 -22.65 -16.55
CA HIS A 124 -9.07 -22.56 -16.89
C HIS A 124 -8.72 -21.20 -17.52
N LEU A 125 -9.54 -20.71 -18.46
CA LEU A 125 -9.38 -19.38 -19.07
C LEU A 125 -9.47 -18.26 -18.02
N LEU A 126 -10.44 -18.33 -17.11
CA LEU A 126 -10.59 -17.31 -16.05
C LEU A 126 -9.40 -17.30 -15.09
N PHE A 127 -8.87 -18.47 -14.70
CA PHE A 127 -7.65 -18.55 -13.90
C PHE A 127 -6.43 -17.99 -14.64
N PHE A 128 -6.33 -18.24 -15.95
CA PHE A 128 -5.26 -17.70 -16.79
C PHE A 128 -5.31 -16.16 -16.86
N ILE A 129 -6.49 -15.57 -17.08
CA ILE A 129 -6.68 -14.11 -17.10
C ILE A 129 -6.32 -13.48 -15.75
N LEU A 130 -6.75 -14.10 -14.64
CA LEU A 130 -6.41 -13.64 -13.29
C LEU A 130 -4.90 -13.69 -13.03
N LYS A 131 -4.19 -14.66 -13.61
CA LYS A 131 -2.74 -14.81 -13.49
C LYS A 131 -1.97 -13.79 -14.33
N LEU A 132 -2.46 -13.44 -15.53
CA LEU A 132 -1.82 -12.47 -16.43
C LEU A 132 -1.88 -11.02 -15.92
N LYS A 133 -2.97 -10.63 -15.24
CA LYS A 133 -3.15 -9.25 -14.74
C LYS A 133 -2.50 -8.99 -13.38
N LEU A 134 -2.09 -10.03 -12.67
CA LEU A 134 -1.26 -9.87 -11.48
C LEU A 134 0.18 -9.63 -11.96
N PRO A 135 0.86 -8.56 -11.53
CA PRO A 135 2.27 -8.37 -11.84
C PRO A 135 3.04 -9.55 -11.25
N THR A 136 3.35 -10.54 -12.09
CA THR A 136 4.27 -11.60 -11.72
C THR A 136 5.62 -10.96 -11.43
N PRO A 137 6.30 -11.33 -10.33
CA PRO A 137 7.67 -10.89 -10.12
C PRO A 137 8.49 -11.39 -11.32
N LYS A 138 9.22 -10.45 -11.92
CA LYS A 138 10.06 -10.63 -13.11
C LYS A 138 10.72 -12.02 -13.11
N ILE A 139 10.23 -12.91 -13.98
CA ILE A 139 11.05 -14.02 -14.45
C ILE A 139 11.99 -13.37 -15.46
N THR A 140 13.21 -13.11 -15.03
CA THR A 140 14.31 -12.77 -15.93
C THR A 140 14.57 -13.99 -16.80
N MET A 141 14.01 -14.03 -18.01
CA MET A 141 14.63 -14.78 -19.09
C MET A 141 15.85 -13.96 -19.51
N LYS A 142 17.03 -14.40 -19.06
CA LYS A 142 18.29 -14.02 -19.70
C LYS A 142 18.35 -14.70 -21.09
N PRO A 143 18.99 -14.06 -22.07
CA PRO A 143 19.16 -14.60 -23.41
C PRO A 143 19.94 -15.92 -23.41
#